data_AF-A0A0M7AAM5-F1
#
_entry.id   AF-A0A0M7AAM5-F1
#
_cell.length_a   1.000
_cell.length_b   1.000
_cell.length_c   1.000
_cell.angle_alpha   90.00
_cell.angle_beta   90.00
_cell.angle_gamma   90.00
#
_symmetry.space_group_name_H-M   'P 1'
#
loop_
_entity.id
_entity.type
_entity.pdbx_description
1 polymer ?
#
loop_
_entity_poly.entity_id
_entity_poly.type
_entity_poly.pdbx_seq_one_letter_code
_entity_poly.pdbx_strand_id
1 'polypeptide(L)'
;MNTYLIHTLCRRVLHDRKFRELILKDPDAAVASMPFSNEERTALLAGDVARLYREGASAFLLLILSRFEIFGLVLPVFNRRMRTGMPD
;
A
#
# COMPACT_ATOMS: atom_id res chain seq x y z
N MET A 1 -11.95 2.60 6.95
CA MET A 1 -10.52 2.27 6.74
C MET A 1 -9.86 1.88 8.05
N ASN A 2 -9.20 0.72 8.12
CA ASN A 2 -8.44 0.25 9.27
C ASN A 2 -6.95 0.63 9.14
N THR A 3 -6.59 1.79 9.70
CA THR A 3 -5.21 2.32 9.62
C THR A 3 -4.17 1.40 10.24
N TYR A 4 -4.52 0.68 11.31
CA TYR A 4 -3.63 -0.29 11.95
C TYR A 4 -3.23 -1.42 10.99
N LEU A 5 -4.17 -1.98 10.23
CA LEU A 5 -3.87 -3.03 9.26
C LEU A 5 -3.01 -2.50 8.10
N ILE A 6 -3.30 -1.28 7.61
CA ILE A 6 -2.50 -0.64 6.56
C ILE A 6 -1.06 -0.41 7.04
N HIS A 7 -0.88 0.10 8.26
CA HIS A 7 0.45 0.30 8.86
C HIS A 7 1.18 -1.03 9.06
N THR A 8 0.44 -2.08 9.47
CA THR A 8 0.98 -3.43 9.64
C THR A 8 1.47 -3.99 8.32
N LEU A 9 0.71 -3.82 7.22
CA LEU A 9 1.15 -4.20 5.88
C LEU A 9 2.44 -3.46 5.50
N CYS A 10 2.50 -2.14 5.70
CA CYS A 10 3.70 -1.36 5.38
C CYS A 10 4.94 -1.83 6.16
N ARG A 11 4.80 -2.09 7.47
CA ARG A 11 5.87 -2.64 8.30
C ARG A 11 6.27 -4.06 7.87
N ARG A 12 5.30 -4.88 7.47
CA ARG A 12 5.55 -6.23 6.97
C ARG A 12 6.31 -6.19 5.65
N VAL A 13 5.95 -5.31 4.71
CA VAL A 13 6.74 -5.05 3.49
C VAL A 13 8.20 -4.68 3.82
N LEU A 14 8.41 -3.85 4.85
CA LEU A 14 9.76 -3.42 5.25
C LEU A 14 10.58 -4.58 5.86
N HIS A 15 10.00 -5.34 6.77
CA HIS A 15 10.75 -6.26 7.64
C HIS A 15 10.65 -7.74 7.25
N ASP A 16 9.56 -8.17 6.60
CA ASP A 16 9.33 -9.56 6.20
C ASP A 16 9.67 -9.75 4.72
N ARG A 17 10.86 -10.31 4.46
CA ARG A 17 11.34 -10.58 3.09
C ARG A 17 10.42 -11.52 2.32
N LYS A 18 9.89 -12.56 2.97
CA LYS A 18 9.02 -13.55 2.29
C LYS A 18 7.70 -12.91 1.90
N PHE A 19 7.12 -12.10 2.77
CA PHE A 19 5.91 -11.35 2.44
C PHE A 19 6.17 -10.32 1.33
N ARG A 20 7.32 -9.64 1.35
CA ARG A 20 7.71 -8.73 0.27
C ARG A 20 7.85 -9.45 -1.08
N GLU A 21 8.46 -10.63 -1.11
CA GLU A 21 8.53 -11.46 -2.32
C GLU A 21 7.13 -11.89 -2.79
N LEU A 22 6.25 -12.26 -1.84
CA LEU A 22 4.87 -12.64 -2.15
C LEU A 22 4.09 -11.46 -2.77
N ILE A 23 4.08 -10.29 -2.13
CA ILE A 23 3.28 -9.14 -2.58
C ILE A 23 3.79 -8.54 -3.89
N LEU A 24 5.08 -8.73 -4.23
CA LEU A 24 5.62 -8.37 -5.53
C LEU A 24 5.18 -9.33 -6.64
N LYS A 25 5.08 -10.62 -6.32
CA LYS A 25 4.69 -11.66 -7.27
C LYS A 25 3.17 -11.76 -7.47
N ASP A 26 2.43 -11.67 -6.37
CA ASP A 26 0.98 -11.86 -6.30
C ASP A 26 0.39 -10.92 -5.23
N PRO A 27 0.12 -9.65 -5.60
CA PRO A 27 -0.41 -8.65 -4.69
C PRO A 27 -1.78 -9.04 -4.12
N ASP A 28 -2.63 -9.64 -4.95
CA ASP A 28 -3.97 -10.12 -4.56
C ASP A 28 -3.88 -11.18 -3.47
N ALA A 29 -3.05 -12.21 -3.63
CA ALA A 29 -2.87 -13.24 -2.61
C ALA A 29 -2.27 -12.69 -1.31
N ALA A 30 -1.29 -11.77 -1.41
CA ALA A 30 -0.69 -11.14 -0.24
C ALA A 30 -1.70 -10.31 0.56
N VAL A 31 -2.48 -9.47 -0.13
CA VAL A 31 -3.52 -8.64 0.49
C VAL A 31 -4.66 -9.52 1.03
N ALA A 32 -5.01 -10.61 0.32
CA ALA A 32 -6.03 -11.55 0.77
C ALA A 32 -5.65 -12.32 2.05
N SER A 33 -4.35 -12.46 2.33
CA SER A 33 -3.84 -13.09 3.57
C SER A 33 -4.08 -12.26 4.85
N MET A 34 -4.59 -11.04 4.70
CA MET A 34 -4.88 -10.11 5.80
C MET A 34 -6.39 -9.76 5.83
N PRO A 35 -6.94 -9.43 7.03
CA PRO A 35 -8.37 -9.21 7.21
C PRO A 35 -8.82 -7.80 6.74
N PHE A 36 -8.40 -7.38 5.55
CA PHE A 36 -8.84 -6.14 4.92
C PHE A 36 -10.27 -6.25 4.40
N SER A 37 -11.05 -5.17 4.56
CA SER A 37 -12.34 -5.01 3.89
C SER A 37 -12.16 -4.91 2.35
N ASN A 38 -13.22 -5.14 1.58
CA ASN A 38 -13.16 -5.03 0.11
C ASN A 38 -12.71 -3.64 -0.36
N GLU A 39 -13.10 -2.59 0.37
CA GLU A 39 -12.73 -1.22 0.09
C GLU A 39 -11.23 -0.97 0.31
N GLU A 40 -10.68 -1.50 1.40
CA GLU A 40 -9.25 -1.46 1.70
C GLU A 40 -8.42 -2.21 0.66
N ARG A 41 -8.86 -3.41 0.28
CA ARG A 41 -8.21 -4.22 -0.75
C ARG A 41 -8.14 -3.46 -2.07
N THR A 42 -9.27 -2.87 -2.47
CA THR A 42 -9.37 -2.08 -3.70
C THR A 42 -8.40 -0.88 -3.67
N ALA A 43 -8.38 -0.12 -2.58
CA ALA A 43 -7.48 1.04 -2.45
C ALA A 43 -5.99 0.64 -2.46
N LEU A 44 -5.64 -0.46 -1.79
CA LEU A 44 -4.28 -1.00 -1.78
C LEU A 44 -3.83 -1.46 -3.17
N LEU A 45 -4.63 -2.32 -3.81
CA LEU A 45 -4.29 -2.90 -5.13
C LEU A 45 -4.25 -1.86 -6.24
N ALA A 46 -5.08 -0.80 -6.14
CA ALA A 46 -5.00 0.34 -7.04
C ALA A 46 -3.80 1.27 -6.77
N GLY A 47 -3.09 1.09 -5.65
CA GLY A 47 -2.06 2.03 -5.20
C GLY A 47 -2.60 3.43 -4.92
N ASP A 48 -3.84 3.54 -4.42
CA ASP A 48 -4.51 4.81 -4.09
C ASP A 48 -4.02 5.35 -2.72
N VAL A 49 -2.73 5.67 -2.68
CA VAL A 49 -2.04 6.18 -1.48
C VAL A 49 -2.63 7.49 -0.98
N ALA A 50 -3.25 8.27 -1.87
CA ALA A 50 -3.89 9.52 -1.49
C ALA A 50 -5.17 9.30 -0.69
N ARG A 51 -6.01 8.34 -1.10
CA ARG A 51 -7.17 7.93 -0.29
C ARG A 51 -6.72 7.33 1.03
N LEU A 52 -5.76 6.41 1.02
CA LEU A 52 -5.23 5.81 2.25
C LEU A 52 -4.75 6.90 3.23
N TYR A 53 -4.04 7.92 2.73
CA TYR A 53 -3.60 9.06 3.52
C TYR A 53 -4.75 9.91 4.06
N ARG A 54 -5.74 10.27 3.22
CA ARG A 54 -6.94 11.03 3.66
C ARG A 54 -7.73 10.29 4.74
N GLU A 55 -7.74 8.97 4.67
CA GLU A 55 -8.38 8.08 5.65
C GLU A 55 -7.51 7.82 6.90
N GLY A 56 -6.39 8.53 7.05
CA GLY A 56 -5.57 8.55 8.26
C GLY A 56 -4.35 7.63 8.25
N ALA A 57 -4.00 6.97 7.15
CA ALA A 57 -2.73 6.25 7.08
C ALA A 57 -1.53 7.23 7.06
N SER A 58 -0.42 6.84 7.67
CA SER A 58 0.77 7.69 7.75
C SER A 58 1.46 7.78 6.39
N ALA A 59 1.70 9.00 5.90
CA ALA A 59 2.45 9.21 4.66
C ALA A 59 3.86 8.60 4.70
N PHE A 60 4.52 8.62 5.86
CA PHE A 60 5.82 7.99 6.06
C PHE A 60 5.76 6.46 5.89
N LEU A 61 4.74 5.81 6.44
CA LEU A 61 4.58 4.37 6.28
C LEU A 61 4.16 4.01 4.85
N LEU A 62 3.30 4.80 4.22
CA LEU A 62 2.92 4.60 2.81
C LEU A 62 4.13 4.77 1.87
N LEU A 63 5.07 5.65 2.18
CA LEU A 63 6.30 5.84 1.41
C LEU A 63 7.14 4.55 1.33
N ILE A 64 7.06 3.66 2.33
CA ILE A 64 7.74 2.34 2.31
C ILE A 64 7.34 1.53 1.08
N LEU A 65 6.08 1.62 0.64
CA LEU A 65 5.61 0.91 -0.55
C LEU A 65 6.44 1.28 -1.77
N SER A 66 6.83 2.56 -1.88
CA SER A 66 7.63 3.05 -2.99
C SER A 66 9.10 2.65 -2.98
N ARG A 67 9.63 2.28 -1.81
CA ARG A 67 11.00 1.77 -1.69
C ARG A 67 11.18 0.44 -2.40
N PHE A 68 10.12 -0.36 -2.45
CA PHE A 68 10.12 -1.68 -3.06
C PHE A 68 9.18 -1.76 -4.26
N GLU A 69 8.66 -0.63 -4.72
CA GLU A 69 7.76 -0.53 -5.88
C GLU A 69 6.49 -1.40 -5.75
N ILE A 70 5.99 -1.56 -4.52
CA ILE A 70 4.77 -2.35 -4.24
C ILE A 70 3.57 -1.67 -4.92
N PHE A 71 2.69 -2.47 -5.52
CA PHE A 71 1.52 -1.99 -6.29
C PHE A 71 1.91 -1.04 -7.45
N GLY A 72 3.11 -1.18 -8.02
CA GLY A 72 3.61 -0.32 -9.09
C GLY A 72 3.95 1.11 -8.62
N LEU A 73 4.00 1.36 -7.31
CA LEU A 73 4.30 2.66 -6.75
C LEU A 73 5.79 2.96 -6.84
N VAL A 74 6.29 3.45 -7.97
CA VAL A 74 7.61 4.11 -7.98
C VAL A 74 7.52 5.49 -7.30
N LEU A 75 8.63 6.01 -6.77
CA LEU A 75 8.62 7.29 -6.02
C LEU A 75 7.97 8.47 -6.78
N PRO A 76 8.20 8.67 -8.10
CA PRO A 76 7.50 9.71 -8.86
C PRO A 76 5.98 9.51 -8.91
N VAL A 77 5.50 8.27 -9.03
CA VAL A 77 4.07 7.92 -9.06
C VAL A 77 3.46 8.17 -7.68
N PHE A 78 4.11 7.69 -6.61
CA PHE A 78 3.70 7.96 -5.23
C PHE A 78 3.53 9.46 -4.98
N ASN A 79 4.56 10.26 -5.29
CA ASN A 79 4.54 11.70 -5.07
C ASN A 79 3.47 12.41 -5.89
N ARG A 80 3.24 11.97 -7.14
CA ARG A 80 2.16 12.51 -7.98
C ARG A 80 0.80 12.22 -7.35
N ARG A 81 0.51 10.95 -7.02
CA ARG A 81 -0.77 10.53 -6.45
C ARG A 81 -1.06 11.21 -5.12
N MET A 82 -0.07 11.28 -4.23
CA MET A 82 -0.20 12.01 -2.95
C MET A 82 -0.55 13.49 -3.14
N ARG A 83 -0.08 14.13 -4.22
CA ARG A 83 -0.37 15.54 -4.53
C ARG A 83 -1.72 15.75 -5.23
N THR A 84 -2.07 14.89 -6.19
CA THR A 84 -3.25 15.10 -7.05
C THR A 84 -4.50 14.39 -6.56
N GLY A 85 -4.35 13.35 -5.75
CA GLY A 85 -5.48 12.57 -5.26
C GLY A 85 -6.07 11.57 -6.26
N MET A 86 -5.47 11.42 -7.45
CA MET A 86 -5.99 10.58 -8.53
C MET A 86 -5.13 9.31 -8.71
N PRO A 87 -5.69 8.09 -8.55
CA PRO A 87 -5.13 6.90 -9.19
C PRO A 87 -5.31 7.00 -10.72
N ASP A 88 -4.33 6.53 -11.49
CA ASP A 88 -4.40 6.50 -12.97
C ASP A 88 -5.43 5.48 -13.46
#